data_AF-A0A925YIB8-F1
#
_entry.id   AF-A0A925YIB8-F1
#
_cell.length_a   1.000
_cell.length_b   1.000
_cell.length_c   1.000
_cell.angle_alpha   90.00
_cell.angle_beta   90.00
_cell.angle_gamma   90.00
#
_symmetry.space_group_name_H-M   'P 1'
#
loop_
_entity.id
_entity.type
_entity.pdbx_description
1 polymer ?
#
loop_
_entity_poly.entity_id
_entity_poly.type
_entity_poly.pdbx_seq_one_letter_code
_entity_poly.pdbx_strand_id
1 'polypeptide(L)'
;MARPDGDPTEEPTPQRQLKARQRGEVGVSRDLSAALGFVALVGVLVAAAPAGVARVVKFFQQSFATATGGLTTASAAGNVALQVFVSTLALPLFAAMGVAVLVGAIQTGGLFSWKAASSDFARLSPAAGLKRVFGPRMLVEMAKGLLKVSIVLAVAVTSIGWAARELPRLAGAHPGSVLAALGLVAERLGVRVALALVALGTMDWLLARRRHHRSLMMTRDEETREYKESEGDPQHR
;
A
#
# COMPACT_ATOMS: atom_id res chain seq x y z
N MET A 1 0.96 -40.11 -27.43
CA MET A 1 -0.11 -39.10 -27.56
C MET A 1 0.57 -37.74 -27.58
N ALA A 2 0.72 -37.14 -28.75
CA ALA A 2 1.33 -35.82 -28.92
C ALA A 2 0.41 -34.78 -28.28
N ARG A 3 0.96 -33.91 -27.41
CA ARG A 3 0.22 -32.78 -26.84
C ARG A 3 -0.03 -31.77 -27.97
N PRO A 4 -1.18 -31.08 -28.01
CA PRO A 4 -1.44 -30.08 -29.04
C PRO A 4 -0.39 -28.98 -28.93
N ASP A 5 0.23 -28.61 -30.06
CA ASP A 5 1.34 -27.65 -30.18
C ASP A 5 0.96 -26.18 -29.83
N GLY A 6 -0.11 -25.96 -29.06
CA GLY A 6 -0.69 -24.63 -28.78
C GLY A 6 -0.60 -24.15 -27.33
N ASP A 7 -0.33 -25.02 -26.36
CA ASP A 7 -0.24 -24.59 -24.97
C ASP A 7 1.18 -24.07 -24.66
N PRO A 8 1.32 -22.84 -24.13
CA PRO A 8 2.61 -22.28 -23.80
C PRO A 8 3.25 -23.07 -22.66
N THR A 9 4.36 -23.73 -22.98
CA THR A 9 5.09 -24.65 -22.10
C THR A 9 6.53 -24.20 -21.85
N GLU A 10 7.07 -23.34 -22.70
CA GLU A 10 8.44 -22.86 -22.63
C GLU A 10 8.54 -21.59 -21.77
N GLU A 11 9.69 -21.40 -21.12
CA GLU A 11 9.93 -20.25 -20.25
C GLU A 11 10.07 -18.93 -21.04
N PRO A 12 9.66 -17.79 -20.48
CA PRO A 12 9.80 -16.50 -21.15
C PRO A 12 11.27 -16.10 -21.31
N THR A 13 11.72 -15.93 -22.56
CA THR A 13 13.03 -15.37 -22.91
C THR A 13 13.26 -14.00 -22.23
N PRO A 14 14.54 -13.61 -22.00
CA PRO A 14 14.88 -12.29 -21.45
C PRO A 14 14.31 -11.13 -22.28
N GLN A 15 14.23 -11.29 -23.60
CA GLN A 15 13.70 -10.28 -24.52
C GLN A 15 12.20 -10.05 -24.32
N ARG A 16 11.39 -11.11 -24.16
CA ARG A 16 9.95 -10.97 -23.88
C ARG A 16 9.70 -10.35 -22.52
N GLN A 17 10.50 -10.68 -21.50
CA GLN A 17 10.43 -10.03 -20.19
C GLN A 17 10.76 -8.53 -20.27
N LEU A 18 11.77 -8.15 -21.06
CA LEU A 18 12.13 -6.75 -21.32
C LEU A 18 11.03 -6.01 -22.09
N LYS A 19 10.47 -6.60 -23.15
CA LYS A 19 9.36 -6.03 -23.92
C LYS A 19 8.12 -5.81 -23.04
N ALA A 20 7.77 -6.78 -22.18
CA ALA A 20 6.68 -6.66 -21.22
C ALA A 20 6.90 -5.50 -20.24
N ARG A 21 8.12 -5.40 -19.67
CA ARG A 21 8.50 -4.25 -18.83
C ARG A 21 8.43 -2.92 -19.58
N GLN A 22 8.93 -2.82 -20.81
CA GLN A 22 8.84 -1.59 -21.61
C GLN A 22 7.40 -1.15 -21.86
N ARG A 23 6.47 -2.11 -22.01
CA ARG A 23 5.02 -1.85 -22.12
C ARG A 23 4.35 -1.49 -20.79
N GLY A 24 5.08 -1.50 -19.67
CA GLY A 24 4.54 -1.26 -18.33
C GLY A 24 3.85 -2.47 -17.71
N GLU A 25 3.95 -3.64 -18.32
CA GLU A 25 3.35 -4.88 -17.81
C GLU A 25 4.30 -5.51 -16.78
N VAL A 26 4.05 -5.20 -15.52
CA VAL A 26 4.80 -5.74 -14.38
C VAL A 26 3.84 -6.39 -13.39
N GLY A 27 4.23 -7.50 -12.80
CA GLY A 27 3.49 -8.18 -11.74
C GLY A 27 3.47 -7.39 -10.42
N VAL A 28 2.72 -6.28 -10.39
CA VAL A 28 2.52 -5.44 -9.21
C VAL A 28 1.20 -5.81 -8.53
N SER A 29 1.24 -5.97 -7.21
CA SER A 29 0.03 -6.16 -6.40
C SER A 29 -0.30 -4.85 -5.71
N ARG A 30 -1.44 -4.26 -6.10
CA ARG A 30 -1.98 -3.03 -5.47
C ARG A 30 -2.20 -3.21 -3.96
N ASP A 31 -2.64 -4.40 -3.57
CA ASP A 31 -2.93 -4.71 -2.17
C ASP A 31 -1.66 -4.80 -1.32
N LEU A 32 -0.57 -5.35 -1.89
CA LEU A 32 0.73 -5.33 -1.23
C LEU A 32 1.28 -3.90 -1.12
N SER A 33 1.14 -3.08 -2.17
CA SER A 33 1.54 -1.67 -2.12
C SER A 33 0.79 -0.91 -1.02
N ALA A 34 -0.54 -1.09 -0.95
CA ALA A 34 -1.37 -0.48 0.07
C ALA A 34 -1.01 -0.97 1.48
N ALA A 35 -0.76 -2.27 1.65
CA ALA A 35 -0.36 -2.85 2.93
C ALA A 35 0.97 -2.28 3.43
N LEU A 36 1.97 -2.20 2.55
CA LEU A 36 3.28 -1.65 2.90
C LEU A 36 3.22 -0.13 3.15
N GLY A 37 2.39 0.61 2.41
CA GLY A 37 2.10 2.02 2.69
C GLY A 37 1.46 2.20 4.06
N PHE A 38 0.54 1.31 4.44
CA PHE A 38 -0.07 1.32 5.78
C PHE A 38 0.94 0.97 6.88
N VAL A 39 1.83 0.00 6.66
CA VAL A 39 2.95 -0.31 7.57
C VAL A 39 3.83 0.92 7.80
N ALA A 40 4.20 1.61 6.71
CA ALA A 40 5.00 2.83 6.79
C ALA A 40 4.30 3.93 7.59
N LEU A 41 3.00 4.15 7.33
CA LEU A 41 2.20 5.11 8.08
C LEU A 41 2.17 4.78 9.57
N VAL A 42 1.84 3.54 9.93
CA VAL A 42 1.81 3.11 11.33
C VAL A 42 3.18 3.26 11.98
N GLY A 43 4.26 2.82 11.31
CA GLY A 43 5.62 2.92 11.83
C GLY A 43 6.05 4.36 12.10
N VAL A 44 5.78 5.27 11.16
CA VAL A 44 6.09 6.69 11.32
C VAL A 44 5.26 7.32 12.45
N LEU A 45 3.97 7.02 12.53
CA LEU A 45 3.10 7.55 13.59
C LEU A 45 3.52 7.04 14.97
N VAL A 46 3.84 5.76 15.11
CA VAL A 46 4.31 5.17 16.38
C VAL A 46 5.63 5.79 16.81
N ALA A 47 6.58 5.96 15.89
CA ALA A 47 7.86 6.59 16.19
C ALA A 47 7.72 8.08 16.55
N ALA A 48 6.81 8.81 15.90
CA ALA A 48 6.58 10.24 16.13
C ALA A 48 5.69 10.52 17.35
N ALA A 49 4.85 9.58 17.77
CA ALA A 49 3.82 9.78 18.79
C ALA A 49 4.35 10.31 20.13
N PRO A 50 5.44 9.78 20.73
CA PRO A 50 5.92 10.27 22.02
C PRO A 50 6.31 11.76 21.99
N ALA A 51 7.06 12.16 20.96
CA ALA A 51 7.46 13.55 20.77
C ALA A 51 6.27 14.44 20.41
N GLY A 52 5.34 13.93 19.59
CA GLY A 52 4.11 14.62 19.21
C GLY A 52 3.22 14.93 20.42
N VAL A 53 2.95 13.93 21.26
CA VAL A 53 2.18 14.08 22.49
C VAL A 53 2.84 15.10 23.41
N ALA A 54 4.16 15.03 23.62
CA ALA A 54 4.89 15.99 24.44
C ALA A 54 4.77 17.43 23.93
N ARG A 55 4.84 17.65 22.61
CA ARG A 55 4.65 18.97 21.99
C ARG A 55 3.24 19.50 22.17
N VAL A 56 2.23 18.66 21.98
CA VAL A 56 0.82 19.03 22.18
C VAL A 56 0.56 19.39 23.65
N VAL A 57 1.04 18.58 24.60
CA VAL A 57 0.91 18.87 26.04
C VAL A 57 1.58 20.20 26.39
N LYS A 58 2.82 20.42 25.92
CA LYS A 58 3.54 21.67 26.15
C LYS A 58 2.80 22.88 25.58
N PHE A 59 2.22 22.75 24.38
CA PHE A 59 1.40 23.80 23.78
C PHE A 59 0.21 24.16 24.65
N PHE A 60 -0.57 23.19 25.10
CA PHE A 60 -1.70 23.45 26.00
C PHE A 60 -1.25 24.10 27.31
N GLN A 61 -0.17 23.61 27.95
CA GLN A 61 0.37 24.22 29.16
C GLN A 61 0.74 25.69 28.96
N GLN A 62 1.39 26.02 27.83
CA GLN A 62 1.73 27.38 27.47
C GLN A 62 0.49 28.24 27.21
N SER A 63 -0.48 27.73 26.44
CA SER A 63 -1.73 28.45 26.13
C SER A 63 -2.55 28.76 27.38
N PHE A 64 -2.63 27.81 28.33
CA PHE A 64 -3.33 28.05 29.60
C PHE A 64 -2.59 29.05 30.49
N ALA A 65 -1.25 28.96 30.57
CA ALA A 65 -0.45 29.90 31.35
C ALA A 65 -0.57 31.34 30.83
N THR A 66 -0.57 31.54 29.50
CA THR A 66 -0.73 32.87 28.90
C THR A 66 -2.16 33.39 29.05
N ALA A 67 -3.18 32.53 28.93
CA ALA A 67 -4.57 32.92 29.17
C ALA A 67 -4.80 33.47 30.59
N THR A 68 -4.03 33.01 31.59
CA THR A 68 -4.12 33.48 32.98
C THR A 68 -3.20 34.66 33.33
N GLY A 69 -2.24 35.03 32.47
CA GLY A 69 -1.12 35.89 32.87
C GLY A 69 -0.64 36.97 31.90
N GLY A 70 -1.16 37.07 30.66
CA GLY A 70 -0.79 38.17 29.76
C GLY A 70 -1.25 38.03 28.32
N LEU A 71 -1.54 39.18 27.68
CA LEU A 71 -1.98 39.33 26.29
C LEU A 71 -0.94 38.78 25.29
N THR A 72 -0.99 37.48 25.01
CA THR A 72 -0.44 36.97 23.74
C THR A 72 -1.30 37.48 22.60
N THR A 73 -0.70 38.16 21.63
CA THR A 73 -1.39 38.50 20.37
C THR A 73 -1.86 37.22 19.69
N ALA A 74 -3.07 37.23 19.13
CA ALA A 74 -3.66 36.06 18.47
C ALA A 74 -2.74 35.45 17.38
N SER A 75 -1.89 36.28 16.76
CA SER A 75 -0.89 35.88 15.78
C SER A 75 0.25 35.02 16.37
N ALA A 76 0.72 35.31 17.58
CA ALA A 76 1.78 34.52 18.22
C ALA A 76 1.27 33.13 18.61
N ALA A 77 0.06 33.04 19.17
CA ALA A 77 -0.59 31.76 19.48
C ALA A 77 -0.85 30.93 18.22
N GLY A 78 -1.29 31.58 17.13
CA GLY A 78 -1.48 30.95 15.83
C GLY A 78 -0.19 30.34 15.25
N ASN A 79 0.94 31.04 15.36
CA ASN A 79 2.22 30.55 14.87
C ASN A 79 2.72 29.32 15.64
N VAL A 80 2.58 29.31 16.97
CA VAL A 80 2.94 28.14 17.79
C VAL A 80 2.02 26.97 17.49
N ALA A 81 0.71 27.20 17.35
CA ALA A 81 -0.26 26.17 16.98
C ALA A 81 0.07 25.54 15.61
N LEU A 82 0.41 26.38 14.62
CA LEU A 82 0.83 25.92 13.30
C LEU A 82 2.12 25.09 13.39
N GLN A 83 3.12 25.54 14.15
CA GLN A 83 4.36 24.79 14.34
C GLN A 83 4.13 23.41 14.98
N VAL A 84 3.23 23.33 15.97
CA VAL A 84 2.86 22.07 16.61
C VAL A 84 2.12 21.17 15.64
N PHE A 85 1.17 21.70 14.88
CA PHE A 85 0.47 20.95 13.82
C PHE A 85 1.44 20.41 12.77
N VAL A 86 2.32 21.26 12.23
CA VAL A 86 3.28 20.87 11.19
C VAL A 86 4.22 19.79 11.70
N SER A 87 4.81 19.99 12.87
CA SER A 87 5.82 19.06 13.40
C SER A 87 5.24 17.74 13.95
N THR A 88 3.97 17.72 14.34
CA THR A 88 3.31 16.56 14.98
C THR A 88 2.46 15.74 14.01
N LEU A 89 1.84 16.38 13.02
CA LEU A 89 0.93 15.73 12.08
C LEU A 89 1.44 15.83 10.64
N ALA A 90 1.67 17.05 10.14
CA ALA A 90 1.96 17.24 8.72
C ALA A 90 3.27 16.55 8.30
N LEU A 91 4.36 16.79 9.03
CA LEU A 91 5.67 16.23 8.68
C LEU A 91 5.71 14.69 8.77
N PRO A 92 5.19 14.04 9.82
CA PRO A 92 5.05 12.58 9.84
C PRO A 92 4.18 12.03 8.70
N LEU A 93 3.08 12.70 8.35
CA LEU A 93 2.23 12.28 7.22
C LEU A 93 2.98 12.40 5.89
N PHE A 94 3.69 13.50 5.64
CA PHE A 94 4.52 13.64 4.44
C PHE A 94 5.64 12.60 4.40
N ALA A 95 6.27 12.28 5.53
CA ALA A 95 7.25 11.21 5.60
C ALA A 95 6.63 9.85 5.26
N ALA A 96 5.45 9.54 5.80
CA ALA A 96 4.72 8.30 5.48
C ALA A 96 4.36 8.21 3.99
N MET A 97 3.92 9.32 3.38
CA MET A 97 3.67 9.40 1.94
C MET A 97 4.95 9.15 1.14
N GLY A 98 6.08 9.76 1.54
CA GLY A 98 7.38 9.54 0.91
C GLY A 98 7.79 8.07 0.95
N VAL A 99 7.65 7.40 2.10
CA VAL A 99 7.94 5.96 2.22
C VAL A 99 7.01 5.13 1.35
N ALA A 100 5.72 5.44 1.29
CA ALA A 100 4.77 4.73 0.42
C ALA A 100 5.16 4.84 -1.07
N VAL A 101 5.61 6.03 -1.52
CA VAL A 101 6.12 6.23 -2.89
C VAL A 101 7.39 5.40 -3.12
N LEU A 102 8.33 5.40 -2.18
CA LEU A 102 9.56 4.61 -2.28
C LEU A 102 9.26 3.11 -2.38
N VAL A 103 8.34 2.60 -1.56
CA VAL A 103 7.90 1.20 -1.62
C VAL A 103 7.30 0.88 -2.99
N GLY A 104 6.44 1.76 -3.51
CA GLY A 104 5.88 1.62 -4.86
C GLY A 104 6.97 1.55 -5.93
N ALA A 105 7.98 2.42 -5.85
CA ALA A 105 9.12 2.42 -6.75
C ALA A 105 9.97 1.14 -6.64
N ILE A 106 10.22 0.62 -5.43
CA ILE A 106 10.93 -0.65 -5.22
C ILE A 106 10.14 -1.81 -5.82
N GLN A 107 8.82 -1.85 -5.64
CA GLN A 107 7.96 -2.92 -6.14
C GLN A 107 7.89 -2.96 -7.67
N THR A 108 8.01 -1.81 -8.33
CA THR A 108 8.09 -1.70 -9.80
C THR A 108 9.52 -1.82 -10.34
N GLY A 109 10.54 -1.85 -9.47
CA GLY A 109 11.95 -1.79 -9.88
C GLY A 109 12.34 -0.45 -10.51
N GLY A 110 11.67 0.64 -10.14
CA GLY A 110 11.87 1.98 -10.70
C GLY A 110 11.34 2.13 -12.12
N LEU A 111 10.47 1.24 -12.58
CA LEU A 111 9.99 1.24 -13.95
C LEU A 111 9.10 2.46 -14.23
N PHE A 112 9.58 3.36 -15.07
CA PHE A 112 8.83 4.47 -15.62
C PHE A 112 8.60 4.23 -17.12
N SER A 113 7.36 4.00 -17.54
CA SER A 113 7.02 3.75 -18.95
C SER A 113 6.04 4.78 -19.48
N TRP A 114 6.53 5.64 -20.38
CA TRP A 114 5.69 6.57 -21.14
C TRP A 114 4.67 5.85 -22.05
N LYS A 115 5.00 4.64 -22.53
CA LYS A 115 4.07 3.80 -23.31
C LYS A 115 2.90 3.28 -22.49
N ALA A 116 3.06 3.08 -21.18
CA ALA A 116 1.94 2.76 -20.31
C ALA A 116 1.03 3.98 -20.07
N ALA A 117 1.57 5.20 -20.20
CA ALA A 117 0.84 6.45 -20.05
C ALA A 117 0.13 6.90 -21.34
N SER A 118 0.51 6.39 -22.52
CA SER A 118 -0.23 6.67 -23.75
C SER A 118 -1.61 6.00 -23.68
N SER A 119 -2.67 6.81 -23.63
CA SER A 119 -4.06 6.32 -23.66
C SER A 119 -4.35 5.65 -24.99
N ASP A 120 -4.34 4.33 -25.00
CA ASP A 120 -4.84 3.53 -26.10
C ASP A 120 -6.37 3.66 -26.13
N PHE A 121 -6.90 4.50 -27.03
CA PHE A 121 -8.34 4.79 -27.16
C PHE A 121 -9.19 3.53 -27.40
N ALA A 122 -8.60 2.43 -27.91
CA ALA A 122 -9.28 1.14 -28.04
C ALA A 122 -9.66 0.51 -26.68
N ARG A 123 -8.98 0.88 -25.58
CA ARG A 123 -9.27 0.40 -24.22
C ARG A 123 -10.42 1.15 -23.53
N LEU A 124 -10.88 2.27 -24.12
CA LEU A 124 -11.92 3.16 -23.58
C LEU A 124 -13.35 2.77 -23.98
N SER A 125 -13.59 1.64 -24.65
CA SER A 125 -14.96 1.26 -25.01
C SER A 125 -15.80 1.01 -23.73
N PRO A 126 -16.90 1.76 -23.50
CA PRO A 126 -17.71 1.63 -22.30
C PRO A 126 -18.33 0.23 -22.15
N ALA A 127 -18.72 -0.39 -23.28
CA ALA A 127 -19.32 -1.72 -23.31
C ALA A 127 -18.35 -2.84 -22.88
N ALA A 128 -17.09 -2.82 -23.36
CA ALA A 128 -16.07 -3.78 -22.90
C ALA A 128 -15.66 -3.53 -21.43
N GLY A 129 -15.68 -2.27 -20.99
CA GLY A 129 -15.52 -1.90 -19.59
C GLY A 129 -16.60 -2.51 -18.70
N LEU A 130 -17.88 -2.37 -19.09
CA LEU A 130 -19.01 -2.96 -18.38
C LEU A 130 -18.93 -4.49 -18.31
N LYS A 131 -18.59 -5.16 -19.42
CA LYS A 131 -18.42 -6.63 -19.45
C LYS A 131 -17.24 -7.11 -18.59
N ARG A 132 -16.16 -6.32 -18.49
CA ARG A 132 -15.04 -6.61 -17.58
C ARG A 132 -15.41 -6.42 -16.12
N VAL A 133 -16.22 -5.41 -15.80
CA VAL A 133 -16.64 -5.09 -14.44
C VAL A 133 -17.72 -6.03 -13.93
N PHE A 134 -18.70 -6.43 -14.76
CA PHE A 134 -19.86 -7.26 -14.37
C PHE A 134 -19.74 -8.74 -14.78
N GLY A 135 -18.54 -9.20 -15.16
CA GLY A 135 -18.29 -10.61 -15.48
C GLY A 135 -18.15 -11.51 -14.23
N PRO A 136 -18.00 -12.84 -14.39
CA PRO A 136 -17.78 -13.78 -13.28
C PRO A 136 -16.53 -13.47 -12.44
N ARG A 137 -15.57 -12.75 -13.03
CA ARG A 137 -14.40 -12.22 -12.33
C ARG A 137 -14.78 -11.22 -11.22
N MET A 138 -15.86 -10.46 -11.39
CA MET A 138 -16.39 -9.53 -10.38
C MET A 138 -16.73 -10.26 -9.09
N LEU A 139 -17.50 -11.34 -9.19
CA LEU A 139 -17.95 -12.12 -8.02
C LEU A 139 -16.75 -12.65 -7.23
N VAL A 140 -15.72 -13.13 -7.92
CA VAL A 140 -14.49 -13.61 -7.28
C VAL A 140 -13.73 -12.47 -6.59
N GLU A 141 -13.58 -11.30 -7.23
CA GLU A 141 -12.90 -10.16 -6.62
C GLU A 141 -13.72 -9.56 -5.46
N MET A 142 -15.05 -9.54 -5.54
CA MET A 142 -15.94 -9.14 -4.45
C MET A 142 -15.84 -10.10 -3.26
N ALA A 143 -15.87 -11.41 -3.50
CA ALA A 143 -15.72 -12.40 -2.45
C ALA A 143 -14.35 -12.27 -1.74
N LYS A 144 -13.27 -12.05 -2.49
CA LYS A 144 -11.96 -11.74 -1.92
C LYS A 144 -11.96 -10.45 -1.12
N GLY A 145 -12.60 -9.39 -1.63
CA GLY A 145 -12.74 -8.12 -0.93
C GLY A 145 -13.46 -8.28 0.41
N LEU A 146 -14.59 -8.98 0.42
CA LEU A 146 -15.35 -9.29 1.63
C LEU A 146 -14.53 -10.13 2.62
N LEU A 147 -13.78 -11.12 2.14
CA LEU A 147 -12.90 -11.92 2.99
C LEU A 147 -11.83 -11.05 3.66
N LYS A 148 -11.16 -10.18 2.89
CA LYS A 148 -10.14 -9.25 3.41
C LYS A 148 -10.72 -8.32 4.47
N VAL A 149 -11.86 -7.70 4.18
CA VAL A 149 -12.54 -6.79 5.11
C VAL A 149 -12.94 -7.54 6.38
N SER A 150 -13.45 -8.76 6.26
CA SER A 150 -13.85 -9.59 7.40
C SER A 150 -12.64 -9.94 8.29
N ILE A 151 -11.49 -10.25 7.69
CA ILE A 151 -10.25 -10.52 8.42
C ILE A 151 -9.77 -9.27 9.17
N VAL A 152 -9.74 -8.11 8.50
CA VAL A 152 -9.34 -6.85 9.13
C VAL A 152 -10.31 -6.48 10.26
N LEU A 153 -11.62 -6.66 10.05
CA LEU A 153 -12.64 -6.43 11.07
C LEU A 153 -12.45 -7.36 12.27
N ALA A 154 -12.21 -8.65 12.04
CA ALA A 154 -11.95 -9.61 13.11
C ALA A 154 -10.72 -9.24 13.93
N VAL A 155 -9.62 -8.82 13.27
CA VAL A 155 -8.41 -8.33 13.93
C VAL A 155 -8.69 -7.08 14.76
N ALA A 156 -9.48 -6.15 14.23
CA ALA A 156 -9.84 -4.92 14.93
C ALA A 156 -10.72 -5.21 16.15
N VAL A 157 -11.82 -5.95 15.98
CA VAL A 157 -12.77 -6.29 17.05
C VAL A 157 -12.09 -7.07 18.17
N THR A 158 -11.27 -8.06 17.82
CA THR A 158 -10.51 -8.82 18.83
C THR A 158 -9.54 -7.91 19.56
N SER A 159 -8.74 -7.10 18.85
CA SER A 159 -7.75 -6.20 19.47
C SER A 159 -8.39 -5.17 20.40
N ILE A 160 -9.50 -4.56 19.98
CA ILE A 160 -10.27 -3.64 20.81
C ILE A 160 -10.91 -4.39 21.99
N GLY A 161 -11.45 -5.59 21.79
CA GLY A 161 -12.03 -6.40 22.85
C GLY A 161 -11.02 -6.77 23.95
N TRP A 162 -9.77 -7.10 23.57
CA TRP A 162 -8.69 -7.31 24.53
C TRP A 162 -8.36 -6.04 25.32
N ALA A 163 -8.24 -4.90 24.64
CA ALA A 163 -8.00 -3.61 25.28
C ALA A 163 -9.14 -3.19 26.21
N ALA A 164 -10.40 -3.42 25.81
CA ALA A 164 -11.58 -3.08 26.59
C ALA A 164 -11.61 -3.81 27.95
N ARG A 165 -11.06 -5.03 28.02
CA ARG A 165 -10.93 -5.79 29.28
C ARG A 165 -9.92 -5.17 30.24
N GLU A 166 -8.99 -4.36 29.75
CA GLU A 166 -8.01 -3.64 30.58
C GLU A 166 -8.53 -2.27 31.04
N LEU A 167 -9.58 -1.72 30.43
CA LEU A 167 -10.15 -0.41 30.79
C LEU A 167 -10.53 -0.27 32.27
N PRO A 168 -11.13 -1.27 32.95
CA PRO A 168 -11.45 -1.14 34.37
C PRO A 168 -10.21 -0.89 35.26
N ARG A 169 -9.02 -1.34 34.82
CA ARG A 169 -7.76 -1.12 35.56
C ARG A 169 -7.27 0.33 35.47
N LEU A 170 -7.81 1.11 34.54
CA LEU A 170 -7.49 2.53 34.35
C LEU A 170 -8.46 3.44 35.13
N ALA A 171 -9.47 2.87 35.80
CA ALA A 171 -10.40 3.65 36.63
C ALA A 171 -9.63 4.33 37.77
N GLY A 172 -9.72 5.67 37.84
CA GLY A 172 -8.99 6.47 38.83
C GLY A 172 -7.50 6.70 38.52
N ALA A 173 -6.99 6.24 37.37
CA ALA A 173 -5.62 6.49 36.96
C ALA A 173 -5.39 7.96 36.56
N HIS A 174 -4.14 8.41 36.69
CA HIS A 174 -3.75 9.75 36.23
C HIS A 174 -4.00 9.91 34.71
N PRO A 175 -4.48 11.07 34.22
CA PRO A 175 -4.82 11.26 32.80
C PRO A 175 -3.69 10.91 31.82
N GLY A 176 -2.43 11.19 32.20
CA GLY A 176 -1.26 10.82 31.40
C GLY A 176 -1.09 9.30 31.21
N SER A 177 -1.41 8.51 32.24
CA SER A 177 -1.38 7.04 32.18
C SER A 177 -2.49 6.50 31.28
N VAL A 178 -3.67 7.12 31.30
CA VAL A 178 -4.78 6.79 30.40
C VAL A 178 -4.39 7.07 28.95
N LEU A 179 -3.76 8.22 28.68
CA LEU A 179 -3.29 8.58 27.34
C LEU A 179 -2.22 7.61 26.83
N ALA A 180 -1.27 7.21 27.68
CA ALA A 180 -0.25 6.22 27.34
C ALA A 180 -0.87 4.85 27.03
N ALA A 181 -1.86 4.41 27.81
CA ALA A 181 -2.56 3.16 27.59
C ALA A 181 -3.33 3.18 26.25
N LEU A 182 -4.05 4.27 25.95
CA LEU A 182 -4.73 4.45 24.66
C LEU A 182 -3.75 4.45 23.48
N GLY A 183 -2.58 5.08 23.65
CA GLY A 183 -1.51 5.06 22.66
C GLY A 183 -1.01 3.64 22.38
N LEU A 184 -0.78 2.85 23.41
CA LEU A 184 -0.34 1.46 23.29
C LEU A 184 -1.41 0.57 22.62
N VAL A 185 -2.69 0.81 22.92
CA VAL A 185 -3.81 0.11 22.26
C VAL A 185 -3.86 0.47 20.77
N ALA A 186 -3.75 1.75 20.44
CA ALA A 186 -3.72 2.22 19.05
C ALA A 186 -2.53 1.67 18.27
N GLU A 187 -1.33 1.65 18.87
CA GLU A 187 -0.12 1.05 18.30
C GLU A 187 -0.33 -0.44 18.02
N ARG A 188 -0.76 -1.21 19.03
CA ARG A 188 -0.99 -2.67 18.90
C ARG A 188 -2.03 -2.97 17.82
N LEU A 189 -3.11 -2.19 17.77
CA LEU A 189 -4.14 -2.30 16.75
C LEU A 189 -3.54 -2.03 15.35
N GLY A 190 -2.84 -0.91 15.20
CA GLY A 190 -2.21 -0.53 13.94
C GLY A 190 -1.24 -1.59 13.43
N VAL A 191 -0.36 -2.10 14.30
CA VAL A 191 0.61 -3.16 13.95
C VAL A 191 -0.09 -4.45 13.54
N ARG A 192 -1.12 -4.90 14.28
CA ARG A 192 -1.84 -6.14 13.96
C ARG A 192 -2.60 -6.03 12.63
N VAL A 193 -3.25 -4.89 12.38
CA VAL A 193 -3.90 -4.63 11.09
C VAL A 193 -2.88 -4.59 9.97
N ALA A 194 -1.73 -3.93 10.18
CA ALA A 194 -0.66 -3.87 9.20
C ALA A 194 -0.12 -5.27 8.85
N LEU A 195 0.12 -6.12 9.85
CA LEU A 195 0.53 -7.51 9.63
C LEU A 195 -0.52 -8.31 8.85
N ALA A 196 -1.81 -8.16 9.18
CA ALA A 196 -2.89 -8.82 8.46
C ALA A 196 -2.95 -8.38 6.99
N LEU A 197 -2.83 -7.07 6.72
CA LEU A 197 -2.80 -6.52 5.37
C LEU A 197 -1.57 -6.99 4.59
N VAL A 198 -0.39 -7.06 5.22
CA VAL A 198 0.83 -7.58 4.59
C VAL A 198 0.66 -9.05 4.22
N ALA A 199 0.11 -9.87 5.12
CA ALA A 199 -0.15 -11.28 4.85
C ALA A 199 -1.09 -11.46 3.64
N LEU A 200 -2.21 -10.72 3.63
CA LEU A 200 -3.19 -10.72 2.52
C LEU A 200 -2.57 -10.22 1.21
N GLY A 201 -1.91 -9.07 1.25
CA GLY A 201 -1.27 -8.44 0.09
C GLY A 201 -0.16 -9.31 -0.50
N THR A 202 0.59 -10.03 0.35
CA THR A 202 1.63 -10.97 -0.06
C THR A 202 1.01 -12.16 -0.78
N MET A 203 -0.07 -12.73 -0.25
CA MET A 203 -0.80 -13.81 -0.92
C MET A 203 -1.30 -13.38 -2.31
N ASP A 204 -1.89 -12.19 -2.41
CA ASP A 204 -2.33 -11.64 -3.69
C ASP A 204 -1.17 -11.36 -4.65
N TRP A 205 -0.03 -10.91 -4.13
CA TRP A 205 1.18 -10.71 -4.92
C TRP A 205 1.74 -12.02 -5.47
N LEU A 206 1.81 -13.10 -4.67
CA LEU A 206 2.22 -14.40 -5.18
C LEU A 206 1.31 -14.88 -6.32
N LEU A 207 -0.02 -14.73 -6.16
CA LEU A 207 -0.98 -15.11 -7.19
C LEU A 207 -0.89 -14.21 -8.44
N ALA A 208 -0.68 -12.90 -8.26
CA ALA A 208 -0.47 -11.96 -9.35
C ALA A 208 0.83 -12.27 -10.11
N ARG A 209 1.93 -12.54 -9.40
CA ARG A 209 3.22 -12.89 -9.98
C ARG A 209 3.15 -14.19 -10.77
N ARG A 210 2.48 -15.23 -10.23
CA ARG A 210 2.25 -16.48 -10.96
C ARG A 210 1.42 -16.28 -12.22
N ARG A 211 0.33 -15.50 -12.15
CA ARG A 211 -0.50 -15.18 -13.32
C ARG A 211 0.27 -14.41 -14.39
N HIS A 212 1.06 -13.41 -13.97
CA HIS A 212 1.89 -12.63 -14.88
C HIS A 212 2.99 -13.49 -15.53
N HIS A 213 3.66 -14.34 -14.77
CA HIS A 213 4.64 -15.28 -15.32
C HIS A 213 4.00 -16.22 -16.35
N ARG A 214 2.84 -16.81 -16.03
CA ARG A 214 2.10 -17.66 -16.97
C ARG A 214 1.68 -16.92 -18.25
N SER A 215 1.31 -15.65 -18.16
CA SER A 215 0.99 -14.86 -19.36
C SER A 215 2.19 -14.56 -20.25
N LEU A 216 3.42 -14.73 -19.74
CA LEU A 216 4.65 -14.55 -20.51
C LEU A 216 5.19 -15.86 -21.10
N MET A 217 4.70 -17.02 -20.66
CA MET A 217 5.14 -18.31 -21.20
C MET A 217 4.90 -18.40 -22.71
N MET A 218 5.74 -19.17 -23.38
CA MET A 218 5.78 -19.25 -24.84
C MET A 218 5.46 -20.66 -25.32
N THR A 219 4.98 -20.75 -26.56
CA THR A 219 5.04 -22.02 -27.30
C THR A 219 6.43 -22.18 -27.91
N ARG A 220 6.80 -23.41 -28.27
CA ARG A 220 8.07 -23.68 -28.97
C ARG A 220 8.24 -22.87 -30.26
N ASP A 221 7.14 -22.67 -30.98
CA ASP A 221 7.14 -21.89 -32.23
C ASP A 221 7.41 -20.41 -31.97
N GLU A 222 6.81 -19.84 -30.91
CA GLU A 222 7.05 -18.45 -30.50
C GLU A 222 8.50 -18.22 -30.07
N GLU A 223 9.06 -19.15 -29.28
CA GLU A 223 10.46 -19.08 -28.84
C GLU A 223 11.41 -19.13 -30.03
N THR A 224 11.22 -20.10 -30.93
CA THR A 224 12.05 -20.28 -32.13
C THR A 224 11.99 -19.03 -33.03
N ARG A 225 10.83 -18.40 -33.15
CA ARG A 225 10.66 -17.17 -33.93
C ARG A 225 11.39 -15.99 -33.29
N GLU A 226 11.34 -15.85 -31.97
CA GLU A 226 12.05 -14.78 -31.26
C GLU A 226 13.57 -14.95 -31.35
N TYR A 227 14.09 -16.17 -31.31
CA TYR A 227 15.50 -16.45 -31.57
C TYR A 227 15.92 -16.00 -32.98
N LYS A 228 15.14 -16.36 -34.00
CA LYS A 228 15.40 -15.94 -35.40
C LYS A 228 15.34 -14.42 -35.58
N GLU A 229 14.38 -13.75 -34.96
CA GLU A 229 14.29 -12.28 -34.98
C GLU A 229 15.49 -11.62 -34.28
N SER A 230 16.07 -12.28 -33.27
CA SER A 230 17.20 -11.76 -32.50
C SER A 230 18.56 -11.96 -33.17
N GLU A 231 18.76 -13.03 -33.93
CA GLU A 231 20.00 -13.30 -34.65
C GLU A 231 20.12 -12.48 -35.94
N GLY A 232 19.03 -11.83 -36.36
CA GLY A 232 18.96 -11.03 -37.59
C GLY A 232 18.81 -11.93 -38.80
N ASP A 233 17.70 -11.75 -39.53
CA ASP A 233 17.45 -12.48 -40.77
C ASP A 233 18.55 -12.15 -41.81
N PRO A 234 19.37 -13.12 -42.24
CA PRO A 234 20.38 -12.89 -43.28
C PRO A 234 19.78 -12.47 -44.62
N GLN A 235 18.45 -12.59 -44.80
CA GLN A 235 17.75 -12.31 -46.05
C GLN A 235 17.38 -10.83 -46.27
N HIS A 236 17.78 -9.92 -45.37
CA HIS A 236 17.62 -8.47 -45.53
C HIS A 236 18.98 -7.73 -45.63
N ARG A 237 19.90 -8.24 -46.45
CA ARG A 237 21.07 -7.50 -46.95
C ARG A 237 21.05 -7.38 -48.46
#